data_AF-Q9DEU5-F1
#
_entry.id   AF-Q9DEU5-F1
#
_cell.length_a   1.000
_cell.length_b   1.000
_cell.length_c   1.000
_cell.angle_alpha   90.00
_cell.angle_beta   90.00
_cell.angle_gamma   90.00
#
_symmetry.space_group_name_H-M   'P 1'
#
loop_
_entity.id
_entity.type
_entity.pdbx_description
1 polymer ?
#
loop_
_entity_poly.entity_id
_entity_poly.type
_entity_poly.pdbx_seq_one_letter_code
_entity_poly.pdbx_strand_id
1 'polypeptide(L)'
;REEEINALRGQAGGQVSVEMDAAPAVDLGKILSDMRAQYEEMAEKNRRDAEAWFFSKTEELNREVATHSQQIQSSKSEITDLRRTLQGLEIELQTQLSMKSALEGTLAETEGRYCMQLNQIQAMVSNVEAQLAELRNDMERQSQEYKILMDVKTRLEMEIATYRRLLEGEDAQLSSRATKDVHQTTRQVRTIIEETKDGKVVSSHEKLHKSTF
;
A
#
# COMPACT_ATOMS: atom_id res chain seq x y z
N ARG A 1 15.17 -148.40 78.75
CA ARG A 1 15.17 -147.97 80.17
C ARG A 1 15.20 -146.44 80.11
N GLU A 2 14.01 -145.85 80.18
CA GLU A 2 13.65 -144.53 79.66
C GLU A 2 13.56 -143.46 80.77
N GLU A 3 14.29 -143.63 81.88
CA GLU A 3 14.08 -142.81 83.09
C GLU A 3 15.31 -142.01 83.57
N GLU A 4 16.42 -141.93 82.82
CA GLU A 4 17.65 -141.27 83.32
C GLU A 4 18.22 -140.12 82.48
N ILE A 5 17.50 -139.58 81.49
CA ILE A 5 17.93 -138.35 80.77
C ILE A 5 16.95 -137.18 80.98
N ASN A 6 15.94 -137.34 81.85
CA ASN A 6 15.06 -136.23 82.29
C ASN A 6 15.70 -135.37 83.41
N ALA A 7 16.95 -135.65 83.80
CA ALA A 7 17.68 -134.96 84.87
C ALA A 7 18.75 -133.97 84.38
N LEU A 8 18.91 -133.78 83.06
CA LEU A 8 19.85 -132.81 82.46
C LEU A 8 19.14 -131.58 81.85
N ARG A 9 17.96 -131.21 82.39
CA ARG A 9 17.15 -130.07 81.94
C ARG A 9 17.22 -128.87 82.90
N GLY A 10 18.24 -128.81 83.76
CA GLY A 10 18.17 -128.04 85.00
C GLY A 10 19.32 -127.11 85.34
N GLN A 11 20.24 -126.73 84.43
CA GLN A 11 21.25 -125.74 84.81
C GLN A 11 21.93 -125.02 83.64
N ALA A 12 21.96 -123.68 83.76
CA ALA A 12 22.64 -122.67 82.96
C ALA A 12 22.01 -122.40 81.57
N GLY A 13 21.20 -121.36 81.36
CA GLY A 13 21.29 -120.01 81.92
C GLY A 13 22.19 -119.16 81.02
N GLY A 14 21.58 -118.50 80.03
CA GLY A 14 22.29 -117.65 79.07
C GLY A 14 21.41 -117.26 77.89
N GLN A 15 20.24 -116.70 78.18
CA GLN A 15 19.38 -116.06 77.19
C GLN A 15 20.06 -114.77 76.73
N VAL A 16 20.89 -114.85 75.70
CA VAL A 16 21.43 -113.67 75.01
C VAL A 16 20.39 -113.23 73.99
N SER A 17 19.44 -112.44 74.46
CA SER A 17 18.64 -111.58 73.58
C SER A 17 19.56 -110.47 73.10
N VAL A 18 20.03 -110.55 71.86
CA VAL A 18 20.64 -109.40 71.18
C VAL A 18 19.46 -108.52 70.76
N GLU A 19 19.06 -107.61 71.66
CA GLU A 19 18.24 -106.46 71.30
C GLU A 19 19.08 -105.60 70.34
N MET A 20 18.95 -105.91 69.06
CA MET A 20 19.32 -105.01 67.99
C MET A 20 18.33 -103.84 68.09
N ASP A 21 18.74 -102.74 68.72
CA ASP A 21 18.06 -101.45 68.62
C ASP A 21 18.16 -100.98 67.16
N ALA A 22 17.34 -101.59 66.31
CA ALA A 22 17.08 -101.08 64.98
C ALA A 22 16.24 -99.83 65.18
N ALA A 23 16.89 -98.68 65.01
CA ALA A 23 16.24 -97.37 64.94
C ALA A 23 14.89 -97.49 64.20
N PRO A 24 13.82 -96.83 64.70
CA PRO A 24 12.47 -97.00 64.17
C PRO A 24 12.49 -96.90 62.65
N ALA A 25 11.89 -97.90 61.99
CA ALA A 25 11.85 -98.00 60.54
C ALA A 25 11.50 -96.63 59.94
N VAL A 26 12.46 -96.03 59.25
CA VAL A 26 12.28 -94.77 58.57
C VAL A 26 11.11 -94.96 57.60
N ASP A 27 9.98 -94.31 57.87
CA ASP A 27 8.80 -94.39 57.02
C ASP A 27 9.07 -93.60 55.74
N LEU A 28 9.71 -94.27 54.78
CA LEU A 28 9.99 -93.73 53.45
C LEU A 28 8.72 -93.23 52.75
N GLY A 29 7.55 -93.83 53.04
CA GLY A 29 6.28 -93.40 52.47
C GLY A 29 5.91 -91.99 52.91
N LYS A 30 6.09 -91.67 54.19
CA LYS A 30 5.86 -90.34 54.74
C LYS A 30 6.87 -89.31 54.21
N ILE A 31 8.15 -89.65 54.14
CA ILE A 31 9.19 -88.76 53.59
C ILE A 31 8.96 -88.47 52.10
N LEU A 32 8.56 -89.47 51.31
CA LEU A 32 8.21 -89.27 49.90
C LEU A 32 6.96 -88.41 49.73
N SER A 33 5.96 -88.57 50.60
CA SER A 33 4.75 -87.75 50.63
C SER A 33 5.07 -86.29 50.99
N ASP A 34 5.90 -86.07 52.01
CA ASP A 34 6.31 -84.73 52.44
C ASP A 34 7.19 -84.04 51.38
N MET A 35 8.11 -84.79 50.74
CA MET A 35 8.90 -84.27 49.62
C MET A 35 7.99 -83.88 48.44
N ARG A 36 6.98 -84.70 48.13
CA ARG A 36 5.98 -84.39 47.10
C ARG A 36 5.20 -83.13 47.45
N ALA A 37 4.73 -82.99 48.69
CA ALA A 37 4.01 -81.81 49.15
C ALA A 37 4.86 -80.53 49.04
N GLN A 38 6.15 -80.58 49.40
CA GLN A 38 7.06 -79.45 49.23
C GLN A 38 7.28 -79.09 47.76
N TYR A 39 7.40 -80.08 46.87
CA TYR A 39 7.49 -79.83 45.43
C TYR A 39 6.21 -79.24 44.87
N GLU A 40 5.04 -79.73 45.30
CA GLU A 40 3.74 -79.23 44.90
C GLU A 40 3.58 -77.76 45.33
N GLU A 41 3.97 -77.43 46.58
CA GLU A 41 3.97 -76.06 47.11
C GLU A 41 4.95 -75.15 46.34
N MET A 42 6.16 -75.64 46.06
CA MET A 42 7.16 -74.90 45.30
C MET A 42 6.71 -74.65 43.85
N ALA A 43 6.10 -75.65 43.21
CA ALA A 43 5.55 -75.53 41.87
C ALA A 43 4.35 -74.57 41.84
N GLU A 44 3.47 -74.63 42.84
CA GLU A 44 2.35 -73.70 42.98
C GLU A 44 2.83 -72.26 43.20
N LYS A 45 3.83 -72.07 44.07
CA LYS A 45 4.44 -70.76 44.31
C LYS A 45 5.11 -70.23 43.05
N ASN A 46 5.91 -71.04 42.36
CA ASN A 46 6.54 -70.65 41.10
C ASN A 46 5.49 -70.24 40.04
N ARG A 47 4.40 -71.01 39.93
CA ARG A 47 3.30 -70.68 39.03
C ARG A 47 2.66 -69.34 39.38
N ARG A 48 2.36 -69.07 40.66
CA ARG A 48 1.82 -67.78 41.11
C ARG A 48 2.78 -66.63 40.84
N ASP A 49 4.07 -66.80 41.13
CA ASP A 49 5.08 -65.77 40.93
C ASP A 49 5.25 -65.46 39.43
N ALA A 50 5.22 -66.48 38.57
CA ALA A 50 5.25 -66.32 37.12
C ALA A 50 3.99 -65.59 36.62
N GLU A 51 2.79 -66.01 37.04
CA GLU A 51 1.53 -65.35 36.69
C GLU A 51 1.53 -63.88 37.12
N ALA A 52 1.96 -63.57 38.35
CA ALA A 52 2.06 -62.20 38.86
C ALA A 52 3.09 -61.37 38.08
N TRP A 53 4.24 -61.95 37.74
CA TRP A 53 5.27 -61.30 36.92
C TRP A 53 4.76 -60.99 35.51
N PHE A 54 4.09 -61.96 34.85
CA PHE A 54 3.47 -61.76 33.54
C PHE A 54 2.39 -60.69 33.59
N PHE A 55 1.55 -60.69 34.62
CA PHE A 55 0.50 -59.68 34.77
C PHE A 55 1.10 -58.29 34.95
N SER A 56 2.10 -58.14 35.82
CA SER A 56 2.82 -56.88 36.04
C SER A 56 3.48 -56.37 34.77
N LYS A 57 4.16 -57.24 34.00
CA LYS A 57 4.78 -56.84 32.73
C LYS A 57 3.77 -56.48 31.65
N THR A 58 2.64 -57.17 31.61
CA THR A 58 1.55 -56.86 30.67
C THR A 58 0.89 -55.52 31.03
N GLU A 59 0.71 -55.24 32.32
CA GLU A 59 0.18 -53.96 32.79
C GLU A 59 1.14 -52.81 32.47
N GLU A 60 2.44 -52.98 32.72
CA GLU A 60 3.47 -52.00 32.38
C GLU A 60 3.48 -51.69 30.88
N LEU A 61 3.48 -52.72 30.03
CA LEU A 61 3.43 -52.56 28.58
C LEU A 61 2.15 -51.87 28.11
N ASN A 62 0.99 -52.22 28.67
CA ASN A 62 -0.27 -51.55 28.35
C ASN A 62 -0.24 -50.07 28.75
N ARG A 63 0.37 -49.76 29.90
CA ARG A 63 0.55 -48.37 30.34
C ARG A 63 1.46 -47.60 29.40
N GLU A 64 2.59 -48.19 28.99
CA GLU A 64 3.49 -47.59 28.01
C GLU A 64 2.78 -47.34 26.68
N VAL A 65 2.08 -48.34 26.14
CA VAL A 65 1.30 -48.21 24.89
C VAL A 65 0.26 -47.09 25.00
N ALA A 66 -0.47 -47.00 26.12
CA ALA A 66 -1.43 -45.92 26.36
C ALA A 66 -0.75 -44.54 26.37
N THR A 67 0.41 -44.40 27.04
CA THR A 67 1.16 -43.14 27.06
C THR A 67 1.71 -42.76 25.68
N HIS A 68 2.24 -43.72 24.93
CA HIS A 68 2.77 -43.49 23.59
C HIS A 68 1.65 -43.11 22.61
N SER A 69 0.50 -43.78 22.71
CA SER A 69 -0.71 -43.43 21.93
C SER A 69 -1.17 -42.00 22.22
N GLN A 70 -1.19 -41.60 23.50
CA GLN A 70 -1.52 -40.24 23.90
C GLN A 70 -0.53 -39.20 23.34
N GLN A 71 0.78 -39.49 23.40
CA GLN A 71 1.82 -38.63 22.84
C GLN A 71 1.67 -38.47 21.32
N ILE A 72 1.42 -39.57 20.60
CA ILE A 72 1.18 -39.54 19.16
C ILE A 72 -0.05 -38.68 18.85
N GLN A 73 -1.12 -38.81 19.62
CA GLN A 73 -2.34 -38.02 19.43
C GLN A 73 -2.11 -36.53 19.72
N SER A 74 -1.36 -36.19 20.76
CA SER A 74 -0.96 -34.80 21.06
C SER A 74 -0.14 -34.20 19.91
N SER A 75 0.91 -34.91 19.48
CA SER A 75 1.77 -34.47 18.38
C SER A 75 0.99 -34.28 17.07
N LYS A 76 0.05 -35.19 16.79
CA LYS A 76 -0.85 -35.05 15.63
C LYS A 76 -1.73 -33.80 15.72
N SER A 77 -2.24 -33.46 16.91
CA SER A 77 -3.00 -32.22 17.12
C SER A 77 -2.11 -31.01 16.87
N GLU A 78 -0.92 -30.97 17.46
CA GLU A 78 0.05 -29.88 17.29
C GLU A 78 0.42 -29.67 15.82
N ILE A 79 0.69 -30.75 15.07
CA ILE A 79 0.96 -30.67 13.62
C ILE A 79 -0.24 -30.07 12.88
N THR A 80 -1.46 -30.45 13.26
CA THR A 80 -2.67 -29.94 12.62
C THR A 80 -2.86 -28.45 12.90
N ASP A 81 -2.60 -28.02 14.14
CA ASP A 81 -2.68 -26.62 14.53
C ASP A 81 -1.59 -25.78 13.86
N LEU A 82 -0.35 -26.26 13.83
CA LEU A 82 0.74 -25.61 13.09
C LEU A 82 0.39 -25.46 11.60
N ARG A 83 -0.17 -26.49 10.97
CA ARG A 83 -0.63 -26.41 9.58
C ARG A 83 -1.70 -25.35 9.38
N ARG A 84 -2.67 -25.24 10.29
CA ARG A 84 -3.70 -24.18 10.24
C ARG A 84 -3.08 -22.78 10.40
N THR A 85 -2.15 -22.62 11.35
CA THR A 85 -1.46 -21.33 11.53
C THR A 85 -0.64 -20.94 10.31
N LEU A 86 0.06 -21.91 9.69
CA LEU A 86 0.83 -21.69 8.48
C LEU A 86 -0.08 -21.25 7.32
N GLN A 87 -1.21 -21.93 7.11
CA GLN A 87 -2.19 -21.52 6.10
C GLN A 87 -2.74 -20.11 6.38
N GLY A 88 -3.02 -19.77 7.64
CA GLY A 88 -3.44 -18.43 8.02
C GLY A 88 -2.38 -17.37 7.68
N LEU A 89 -1.12 -17.64 7.97
CA LEU A 89 0.00 -16.75 7.65
C LEU A 89 0.23 -16.63 6.13
N GLU A 90 0.06 -17.70 5.36
CA GLU A 90 0.15 -17.66 3.90
C GLU A 90 -0.95 -16.79 3.29
N ILE A 91 -2.19 -16.89 3.82
CA ILE A 91 -3.30 -16.03 3.39
C ILE A 91 -2.99 -14.57 3.74
N GLU A 92 -2.54 -14.30 4.97
CA GLU A 92 -2.16 -12.94 5.38
C GLU A 92 -1.03 -12.38 4.52
N LEU A 93 -0.03 -13.20 4.16
CA LEU A 93 1.02 -12.77 3.24
C LEU A 93 0.43 -12.39 1.86
N GLN A 94 -0.49 -13.17 1.33
CA GLN A 94 -1.14 -12.88 0.05
C GLN A 94 -2.03 -11.63 0.10
N THR A 95 -2.75 -11.40 1.20
CA THR A 95 -3.56 -10.18 1.37
C THR A 95 -2.66 -8.96 1.44
N GLN A 96 -1.54 -9.02 2.17
CA GLN A 96 -0.57 -7.92 2.24
C GLN A 96 0.10 -7.64 0.90
N LEU A 97 0.47 -8.67 0.13
CA LEU A 97 1.00 -8.49 -1.22
C LEU A 97 -0.02 -7.85 -2.17
N SER A 98 -1.29 -8.25 -2.07
CA SER A 98 -2.38 -7.68 -2.85
C SER A 98 -2.62 -6.21 -2.49
N MET A 99 -2.60 -5.89 -1.19
CA MET A 99 -2.73 -4.51 -0.69
C MET A 99 -1.56 -3.64 -1.14
N LYS A 100 -0.33 -4.15 -1.06
CA LYS A 100 0.87 -3.48 -1.56
C LYS A 100 0.72 -3.13 -3.04
N SER A 101 0.36 -4.12 -3.88
CA SER A 101 0.16 -3.92 -5.32
C SER A 101 -0.92 -2.86 -5.61
N ALA A 102 -2.04 -2.89 -4.87
CA ALA A 102 -3.08 -1.88 -5.01
C ALA A 102 -2.59 -0.47 -4.65
N LEU A 103 -1.80 -0.33 -3.57
CA LEU A 103 -1.22 0.95 -3.16
C LEU A 103 -0.16 1.47 -4.16
N GLU A 104 0.68 0.59 -4.70
CA GLU A 104 1.63 0.96 -5.76
C GLU A 104 0.89 1.42 -7.02
N GLY A 105 -0.22 0.76 -7.36
CA GLY A 105 -1.09 1.15 -8.47
C GLY A 105 -1.73 2.52 -8.27
N THR A 106 -2.31 2.80 -7.10
CA THR A 106 -2.90 4.11 -6.81
C THR A 106 -1.85 5.21 -6.75
N LEU A 107 -0.66 4.92 -6.21
CA LEU A 107 0.47 5.85 -6.24
C LEU A 107 0.83 6.23 -7.68
N ALA A 108 1.08 5.25 -8.55
CA ALA A 108 1.42 5.48 -9.95
C ALA A 108 0.33 6.27 -10.70
N GLU A 109 -0.95 5.97 -10.44
CA GLU A 109 -2.08 6.72 -11.00
C GLU A 109 -2.06 8.19 -10.54
N THR A 110 -1.86 8.43 -9.24
CA THR A 110 -1.82 9.80 -8.71
C THR A 110 -0.63 10.59 -9.24
N GLU A 111 0.55 9.99 -9.31
CA GLU A 111 1.75 10.59 -9.90
C GLU A 111 1.52 10.93 -11.38
N GLY A 112 0.96 10.01 -12.15
CA GLY A 112 0.58 10.23 -13.54
C GLY A 112 -0.40 11.40 -13.70
N ARG A 113 -1.45 11.45 -12.85
CA ARG A 113 -2.42 12.54 -12.85
C ARG A 113 -1.78 13.89 -12.55
N TYR A 114 -0.91 13.97 -11.54
CA TYR A 114 -0.22 15.22 -11.20
C TYR A 114 0.77 15.64 -12.29
N CYS A 115 1.49 14.69 -12.91
CA CYS A 115 2.36 14.97 -14.03
C CYS A 115 1.58 15.57 -15.22
N MET A 116 0.42 15.01 -15.55
CA MET A 116 -0.46 15.57 -16.59
C MET A 116 -0.94 16.99 -16.25
N GLN A 117 -1.38 17.22 -15.01
CA GLN A 117 -1.81 18.55 -14.56
C GLN A 117 -0.66 19.57 -14.64
N LEU A 118 0.54 19.18 -14.22
CA LEU A 118 1.72 20.03 -14.30
C LEU A 118 2.06 20.38 -15.75
N ASN A 119 2.06 19.40 -16.66
CA ASN A 119 2.30 19.62 -18.09
C ASN A 119 1.25 20.56 -18.70
N GLN A 120 -0.02 20.43 -18.31
CA GLN A 120 -1.09 21.32 -18.77
C GLN A 120 -0.84 22.77 -18.29
N ILE A 121 -0.50 22.95 -17.02
CA ILE A 121 -0.18 24.28 -16.47
C ILE A 121 1.05 24.86 -17.16
N GLN A 122 2.10 24.07 -17.34
CA GLN A 122 3.31 24.49 -18.04
C GLN A 122 3.01 24.93 -19.48
N ALA A 123 2.15 24.21 -20.19
CA ALA A 123 1.72 24.59 -21.55
C ALA A 123 0.95 25.93 -21.55
N MET A 124 0.08 26.17 -20.57
CA MET A 124 -0.62 27.44 -20.43
C MET A 124 0.35 28.60 -20.14
N VAL A 125 1.32 28.38 -19.24
CA VAL A 125 2.37 29.36 -18.93
C VAL A 125 3.17 29.69 -20.19
N SER A 126 3.69 28.69 -20.91
CA SER A 126 4.45 28.90 -22.14
C SER A 126 3.66 29.67 -23.20
N ASN A 127 2.36 29.40 -23.33
CA ASN A 127 1.49 30.12 -24.27
C ASN A 127 1.33 31.60 -23.88
N VAL A 128 1.14 31.90 -22.59
CA VAL A 128 1.05 33.28 -22.09
C VAL A 128 2.38 34.01 -22.24
N GLU A 129 3.50 33.34 -21.95
CA GLU A 129 4.85 33.90 -22.14
C GLU A 129 5.11 34.25 -23.61
N ALA A 130 4.68 33.39 -24.54
CA ALA A 130 4.78 33.64 -25.98
C ALA A 130 3.94 34.85 -26.42
N GLN A 131 2.69 34.95 -25.98
CA GLN A 131 1.82 36.10 -26.27
C GLN A 131 2.41 37.41 -25.70
N LEU A 132 2.99 37.34 -24.51
CA LEU A 132 3.62 38.50 -23.87
C LEU A 132 4.87 38.95 -24.63
N ALA A 133 5.67 38.01 -25.14
CA ALA A 133 6.82 38.31 -25.99
C ALA A 133 6.39 38.95 -27.31
N GLU A 134 5.33 38.44 -27.94
CA GLU A 134 4.76 39.01 -29.17
C GLU A 134 4.28 40.45 -28.94
N LEU A 135 3.49 40.69 -27.88
CA LEU A 135 3.00 42.03 -27.55
C LEU A 135 4.13 43.02 -27.26
N ARG A 136 5.21 42.57 -26.61
CA ARG A 136 6.40 43.40 -26.39
C ARG A 136 7.06 43.81 -27.71
N ASN A 137 7.20 42.87 -28.64
CA ASN A 137 7.76 43.16 -29.97
C ASN A 137 6.88 44.13 -30.76
N ASP A 138 5.56 43.95 -30.71
CA ASP A 138 4.61 44.86 -31.36
C ASP A 138 4.65 46.27 -30.74
N MET A 139 4.78 46.38 -29.41
CA MET A 139 4.91 47.66 -28.72
C MET A 139 6.21 48.39 -29.10
N GLU A 140 7.33 47.65 -29.18
CA GLU A 140 8.61 48.19 -29.64
C GLU A 140 8.50 48.71 -31.09
N ARG A 141 7.86 47.94 -31.99
CA ARG A 141 7.60 48.36 -33.37
C ARG A 141 6.75 49.63 -33.42
N GLN A 142 5.63 49.67 -32.70
CA GLN A 142 4.77 50.85 -32.63
C GLN A 142 5.49 52.07 -32.06
N SER A 143 6.37 51.89 -31.08
CA SER A 143 7.20 52.98 -30.54
C SER A 143 8.13 53.57 -31.60
N GLN A 144 8.74 52.72 -32.43
CA GLN A 144 9.60 53.15 -33.53
C GLN A 144 8.80 53.89 -34.61
N GLU A 145 7.66 53.35 -35.03
CA GLU A 145 6.75 54.01 -35.99
C GLU A 145 6.28 55.38 -35.48
N TYR A 146 5.94 55.47 -34.19
CA TYR A 146 5.53 56.72 -33.55
C TYR A 146 6.64 57.77 -33.58
N LYS A 147 7.90 57.39 -33.29
CA LYS A 147 9.06 58.29 -33.37
C LYS A 147 9.23 58.84 -34.80
N ILE A 148 9.16 57.98 -35.80
CA ILE A 148 9.25 58.40 -37.21
C ILE A 148 8.14 59.40 -37.56
N LEU A 149 6.89 59.10 -37.16
CA LEU A 149 5.77 60.00 -37.41
C LEU A 149 5.94 61.36 -36.69
N MET A 150 6.47 61.36 -35.48
CA MET A 150 6.77 62.58 -34.72
C MET A 150 7.85 63.42 -35.40
N ASP A 151 8.90 62.79 -35.94
CA ASP A 151 9.95 63.48 -36.71
C ASP A 151 9.38 64.13 -37.98
N VAL A 152 8.47 63.44 -38.68
CA VAL A 152 7.77 64.01 -39.85
C VAL A 152 6.87 65.17 -39.44
N LYS A 153 6.10 65.03 -38.36
CA LYS A 153 5.21 66.08 -37.83
C LYS A 153 6.01 67.34 -37.49
N THR A 154 7.10 67.19 -36.73
CA THR A 154 7.94 68.33 -36.32
C THR A 154 8.58 69.03 -37.53
N ARG A 155 9.02 68.28 -38.55
CA ARG A 155 9.50 68.86 -39.82
C ARG A 155 8.41 69.67 -40.54
N LEU A 156 7.20 69.13 -40.66
CA LEU A 156 6.08 69.82 -41.27
C LEU A 156 5.68 71.08 -40.49
N GLU A 157 5.72 71.04 -39.16
CA GLU A 157 5.46 72.21 -38.30
C GLU A 157 6.50 73.32 -38.54
N MET A 158 7.78 72.96 -38.72
CA MET A 158 8.82 73.92 -39.12
C MET A 158 8.56 74.51 -40.50
N GLU A 159 8.22 73.68 -41.50
CA GLU A 159 7.88 74.13 -42.85
C GLU A 159 6.70 75.12 -42.80
N ILE A 160 5.61 74.80 -42.11
CA ILE A 160 4.45 75.70 -41.93
C ILE A 160 4.85 77.02 -41.26
N ALA A 161 5.70 76.98 -40.22
CA ALA A 161 6.18 78.19 -39.55
C ALA A 161 7.00 79.08 -40.49
N THR A 162 7.86 78.48 -41.34
CA THR A 162 8.59 79.23 -42.37
C THR A 162 7.68 79.80 -43.43
N TYR A 163 6.68 79.05 -43.91
CA TYR A 163 5.69 79.56 -44.85
C TYR A 163 4.94 80.76 -44.26
N ARG A 164 4.43 80.67 -43.02
CA ARG A 164 3.78 81.80 -42.33
C ARG A 164 4.66 83.04 -42.28
N ARG A 165 5.94 82.88 -41.91
CA ARG A 165 6.90 84.00 -41.85
C ARG A 165 7.15 84.65 -43.21
N LEU A 166 7.23 83.86 -44.29
CA LEU A 166 7.42 84.38 -45.65
C LEU A 166 6.18 85.16 -46.11
N LEU A 167 4.98 84.62 -45.87
CA LEU A 167 3.72 85.31 -46.16
C LEU A 167 3.59 86.62 -45.38
N GLU A 168 3.91 86.64 -44.08
CA GLU A 168 3.91 87.87 -43.28
C GLU A 168 4.92 88.93 -43.78
N GLY A 169 6.09 88.49 -44.26
CA GLY A 169 7.10 89.38 -44.85
C GLY A 169 6.70 89.95 -46.21
N GLU A 170 6.01 89.15 -47.03
CA GLU A 170 5.45 89.57 -48.31
C GLU A 170 4.25 90.52 -48.08
N ASP A 171 3.39 90.25 -47.10
CA ASP A 171 2.29 91.14 -46.70
C ASP A 171 2.80 92.48 -46.15
N ALA A 172 3.94 92.52 -45.46
CA ALA A 172 4.57 93.78 -45.04
C ALA A 172 5.13 94.59 -46.24
N GLN A 173 5.71 93.91 -47.24
CA GLN A 173 6.18 94.56 -48.46
C GLN A 173 5.01 95.02 -49.35
N LEU A 174 3.96 94.22 -49.47
CA LEU A 174 2.73 94.57 -50.17
C LEU A 174 1.98 95.68 -49.45
N SER A 175 1.91 95.68 -48.11
CA SER A 175 1.34 96.77 -47.30
C SER A 175 2.10 98.09 -47.50
N SER A 176 3.44 98.04 -47.57
CA SER A 176 4.26 99.22 -47.88
C SER A 176 4.08 99.73 -49.32
N ARG A 177 3.69 98.84 -50.25
CA ARG A 177 3.40 99.19 -51.66
C ARG A 177 1.92 99.53 -51.90
N ALA A 178 1.02 99.11 -51.01
CA ALA A 178 -0.42 99.29 -51.09
C ALA A 178 -0.92 100.59 -50.41
N THR A 179 -0.04 101.49 -49.96
CA THR A 179 -0.46 102.85 -49.56
C THR A 179 -0.80 103.75 -50.76
N LYS A 180 -1.05 103.19 -51.95
CA LYS A 180 -1.44 103.96 -53.15
C LYS A 180 -2.72 103.54 -53.85
N ASP A 181 -3.40 102.46 -53.47
CA ASP A 181 -4.71 102.14 -54.06
C ASP A 181 -5.65 101.55 -53.01
N VAL A 182 -6.46 102.43 -52.42
CA VAL A 182 -7.65 102.03 -51.66
C VAL A 182 -8.73 101.65 -52.68
N HIS A 183 -8.95 100.35 -52.87
CA HIS A 183 -10.14 99.84 -53.56
C HIS A 183 -11.13 99.28 -52.54
N GLN A 184 -12.21 100.03 -52.35
CA GLN A 184 -13.33 99.66 -51.51
C GLN A 184 -14.02 98.42 -52.12
N THR A 185 -13.92 97.28 -51.45
CA THR A 185 -14.54 96.03 -51.92
C THR A 185 -15.81 95.75 -51.11
N THR A 186 -16.97 95.87 -51.78
CA THR A 186 -18.28 95.56 -51.18
C THR A 186 -18.50 94.05 -51.11
N ARG A 187 -18.69 93.50 -49.90
CA ARG A 187 -19.00 92.08 -49.69
C ARG A 187 -20.51 91.86 -49.72
N GLN A 188 -20.98 90.97 -50.59
CA GLN A 188 -22.37 90.51 -50.61
C GLN A 188 -22.44 89.12 -49.99
N VAL A 189 -23.27 88.96 -48.95
CA VAL A 189 -23.50 87.65 -48.31
C VAL A 189 -24.88 87.16 -48.72
N ARG A 190 -24.92 85.96 -49.31
CA ARG A 190 -26.16 85.25 -49.65
C ARG A 190 -26.37 84.12 -48.67
N THR A 191 -27.50 84.15 -47.99
CA THR A 191 -27.95 83.07 -47.13
C THR A 191 -29.14 82.41 -47.79
N ILE A 192 -28.95 81.14 -48.14
CA ILE A 192 -30.01 80.28 -48.69
C ILE A 192 -30.51 79.43 -47.52
N ILE A 193 -31.80 79.54 -47.21
CA ILE A 193 -32.44 78.73 -46.18
C ILE A 193 -33.32 77.71 -46.89
N GLU A 194 -32.96 76.44 -46.77
CA GLU A 194 -33.71 75.31 -47.33
C GLU A 194 -34.36 74.53 -46.19
N GLU A 195 -35.66 74.24 -46.34
CA GLU A 195 -36.40 73.41 -45.39
C GLU A 195 -36.67 72.04 -46.02
N THR A 196 -36.03 71.01 -45.45
CA THR A 196 -36.14 69.61 -45.89
C THR A 196 -36.98 68.80 -44.91
N LYS A 197 -37.98 68.08 -45.42
CA LYS A 197 -38.76 67.09 -44.68
C LYS A 197 -38.68 65.75 -45.42
N ASP A 198 -38.23 64.69 -44.74
CA ASP A 198 -37.97 63.36 -45.32
C ASP A 198 -37.14 63.36 -46.60
N GLY A 199 -36.06 64.15 -46.62
CA GLY A 199 -35.06 64.14 -47.69
C GLY A 199 -35.50 64.78 -49.02
N LYS A 200 -36.69 65.39 -49.11
CA LYS A 200 -37.10 66.25 -50.23
C LYS A 200 -37.19 67.72 -49.79
N VAL A 201 -36.62 68.62 -50.59
CA VAL A 201 -36.71 70.07 -50.38
C VAL A 201 -38.13 70.51 -50.70
N VAL A 202 -38.83 71.05 -49.70
CA VAL A 202 -40.26 71.43 -49.83
C VAL A 202 -40.45 72.94 -49.98
N SER A 203 -39.43 73.75 -49.65
CA SER A 203 -39.43 75.20 -49.82
C SER A 203 -37.99 75.76 -49.83
N SER A 204 -37.73 76.77 -50.67
CA SER A 204 -36.45 77.48 -50.74
C SER A 204 -36.68 78.98 -50.83
N HIS A 205 -36.01 79.76 -49.97
CA HIS A 205 -36.08 81.22 -49.96
C HIS A 205 -34.68 81.84 -49.82
N GLU A 206 -34.34 82.74 -50.74
CA GLU A 206 -33.03 83.41 -50.82
C GLU A 206 -33.14 84.84 -50.26
N LYS A 207 -32.27 85.19 -49.32
CA LYS A 207 -32.19 86.55 -48.77
C LYS A 207 -30.80 87.14 -48.98
N LEU A 208 -30.74 88.31 -49.61
CA LEU A 208 -29.50 89.00 -49.94
C LEU A 208 -29.23 90.14 -48.94
N HIS A 209 -28.12 90.09 -48.21
CA HIS A 209 -27.65 91.22 -47.41
C HIS A 209 -26.40 91.83 -48.05
N LYS A 210 -26.49 93.12 -48.37
CA LYS A 210 -25.36 93.93 -48.85
C LYS A 210 -24.87 94.78 -47.68
N SER A 211 -23.59 94.66 -47.33
CA SER A 211 -22.93 95.60 -46.43
C SER A 211 -21.76 96.24 -47.16
N THR A 212 -21.75 97.56 -47.12
CA THR A 212 -20.69 98.40 -47.69
C THR A 212 -19.75 98.80 -46.56
N PHE A 213 -18.46 98.49 -46.70
CA PHE A 213 -17.38 98.94 -45.84
C PHE A 213 -16.46 99.84 -46.66
#